data_AF-A0A7X5TGF3-F1
#
_entry.id   AF-A0A7X5TGF3-F1
#
_cell.length_a   1.000
_cell.length_b   1.000
_cell.length_c   1.000
_cell.angle_alpha   90.00
_cell.angle_beta   90.00
_cell.angle_gamma   90.00
#
_symmetry.space_group_name_H-M   'P 1'
#
loop_
_entity.id
_entity.type
_entity.pdbx_description
1 polymer ?
#
loop_
_entity_poly.entity_id
_entity_poly.type
_entity_poly.pdbx_seq_one_letter_code
_entity_poly.pdbx_strand_id
1 'polypeptide(L)'
;MLIDLDTQNSQLLSALIQAESVVTALSERGITVLSVMMRDNRPRIHIARHAYCEQLIREGQAAYLHFGQGQFKQGIFNQGGCQVYWSESLH
;
A
#
# COMPACT_ATOMS: atom_id res chain seq x y z
N MET A 1 24.84 23.86 -6.58
CA MET A 1 24.07 22.70 -6.10
C MET A 1 23.29 23.13 -4.85
N LEU A 2 22.12 23.74 -5.05
CA LEU A 2 21.20 24.21 -3.99
C LEU A 2 19.74 23.82 -4.29
N ILE A 3 19.48 23.17 -5.42
CA ILE A 3 18.13 22.87 -5.95
C ILE A 3 17.62 21.50 -5.45
N ASP A 4 18.52 20.63 -4.97
CA ASP A 4 18.19 19.25 -4.59
C ASP A 4 17.35 19.15 -3.30
N LEU A 5 17.61 20.00 -2.30
CA LEU A 5 16.90 19.92 -1.01
C LEU A 5 15.40 20.25 -1.15
N ASP A 6 15.05 21.27 -1.94
CA ASP A 6 13.67 21.70 -2.14
C ASP A 6 12.85 20.69 -2.95
N THR A 7 13.52 20.06 -3.94
CA THR A 7 12.92 19.04 -4.79
C THR A 7 12.60 17.76 -4.00
N GLN A 8 13.52 17.29 -3.16
CA GLN A 8 13.30 16.10 -2.34
C GLN A 8 12.19 16.33 -1.29
N ASN A 9 12.15 17.51 -0.68
CA ASN A 9 11.09 17.89 0.25
C ASN A 9 9.71 17.94 -0.44
N SER A 10 9.66 18.46 -1.67
CA SER A 10 8.42 18.51 -2.46
C SER A 10 7.91 17.11 -2.84
N GLN A 11 8.81 16.19 -3.20
CA GLN A 11 8.45 14.80 -3.50
C GLN A 11 7.93 14.06 -2.26
N LEU A 12 8.59 14.25 -1.11
CA LEU A 12 8.14 13.68 0.15
C LEU A 12 6.74 14.18 0.53
N LEU A 13 6.51 15.49 0.45
CA LEU A 13 5.21 16.09 0.75
C LEU A 13 4.11 15.54 -0.17
N SER A 14 4.38 15.45 -1.47
CA SER A 14 3.45 14.86 -2.44
C SER A 14 3.10 13.41 -2.09
N ALA A 15 4.10 12.61 -1.72
CA ALA A 15 3.90 11.23 -1.32
C ALA A 15 3.05 11.11 -0.03
N LEU A 16 3.23 12.02 0.93
CA LEU A 16 2.42 12.05 2.15
C LEU A 16 0.95 12.40 1.85
N ILE A 17 0.70 13.40 0.99
CA ILE A 17 -0.66 13.77 0.55
C ILE A 17 -1.34 12.59 -0.17
N GLN A 18 -0.60 11.89 -1.04
CA GLN A 18 -1.09 10.69 -1.71
C GLN A 18 -1.43 9.58 -0.70
N ALA A 19 -0.55 9.35 0.28
CA ALA A 19 -0.78 8.35 1.32
C ALA A 19 -2.04 8.67 2.13
N GLU A 20 -2.22 9.92 2.55
CA GLU A 20 -3.41 10.39 3.27
C GLU A 20 -4.68 10.14 2.45
N SER A 21 -4.69 10.55 1.18
CA SER A 21 -5.84 10.34 0.29
C SER A 21 -6.22 8.86 0.16
N VAL A 22 -5.22 7.97 0.01
CA VAL A 22 -5.47 6.53 -0.11
C VAL A 22 -5.93 5.94 1.23
N VAL A 23 -5.33 6.34 2.36
CA VAL A 23 -5.74 5.90 3.70
C VAL A 23 -7.19 6.29 3.98
N THR A 24 -7.59 7.52 3.66
CA THR A 24 -8.98 7.98 3.81
C THR A 24 -9.91 7.14 2.94
N ALA A 25 -9.59 6.96 1.66
CA ALA A 25 -10.41 6.17 0.75
C ALA A 25 -10.55 4.69 1.15
N LEU A 26 -9.52 4.09 1.76
CA LEU A 26 -9.57 2.74 2.33
C LEU A 26 -10.44 2.70 3.59
N SER A 27 -10.27 3.69 4.47
CA SER A 27 -11.02 3.77 5.73
C SER A 27 -12.51 3.99 5.50
N GLU A 28 -12.89 4.84 4.53
CA GLU A 28 -14.29 5.04 4.11
C GLU A 28 -14.94 3.76 3.55
N ARG A 29 -14.13 2.85 3.00
CA ARG A 29 -14.57 1.51 2.56
C ARG A 29 -14.67 0.49 3.70
N GLY A 30 -14.39 0.90 4.94
CA GLY A 30 -14.36 0.02 6.11
C GLY A 30 -13.10 -0.83 6.23
N ILE A 31 -12.05 -0.52 5.46
CA ILE A 31 -10.78 -1.27 5.50
C ILE A 31 -9.89 -0.71 6.60
N THR A 32 -9.48 -1.56 7.53
CA THR A 32 -8.54 -1.18 8.59
C THR A 32 -7.12 -1.02 8.04
N VAL A 33 -6.58 0.19 8.12
CA VAL A 33 -5.15 0.47 7.89
C VAL A 33 -4.35 0.13 9.13
N LEU A 34 -3.35 -0.74 8.99
CA LEU A 34 -2.50 -1.22 10.08
C LEU A 34 -1.24 -0.36 10.23
N SER A 35 -0.63 0.04 9.11
CA SER A 35 0.54 0.92 9.12
C SER A 35 0.77 1.56 7.74
N VAL A 36 1.48 2.68 7.75
CA VAL A 36 1.98 3.36 6.54
C VAL A 36 3.48 3.52 6.69
N MET A 37 4.23 3.12 5.67
CA MET A 37 5.69 3.23 5.65
C MET A 37 6.16 3.83 4.33
N MET A 38 7.20 4.65 4.39
CA MET A 38 7.86 5.18 3.19
C MET A 38 9.01 4.27 2.79
N ARG A 39 9.04 3.86 1.51
CA ARG A 39 10.17 3.11 0.94
C ARG A 39 10.40 3.55 -0.50
N ASP A 40 11.63 3.92 -0.82
CA ASP A 40 12.02 4.39 -2.16
C ASP A 40 11.17 5.57 -2.64
N ASN A 41 10.92 6.56 -1.75
CA ASN A 41 10.01 7.71 -1.96
C ASN A 41 8.56 7.33 -2.32
N ARG A 42 8.15 6.09 -2.06
CA ARG A 42 6.82 5.60 -2.34
C ARG A 42 6.13 5.10 -1.06
N PRO A 43 4.91 5.57 -0.75
CA PRO A 43 4.17 5.07 0.39
C PRO A 43 3.75 3.61 0.19
N ARG A 44 3.95 2.81 1.23
CA ARG A 44 3.48 1.43 1.36
C ARG A 44 2.50 1.35 2.51
N ILE A 45 1.26 0.99 2.21
CA ILE A 45 0.15 0.97 3.15
C ILE A 45 -0.19 -0.49 3.46
N HIS A 46 0.01 -0.89 4.71
CA HIS A 46 -0.38 -2.20 5.20
C HIS A 46 -1.82 -2.15 5.68
N ILE A 47 -2.67 -3.02 5.16
CA ILE A 47 -4.07 -3.15 5.56
C ILE A 47 -4.36 -4.52 6.14
N ALA A 48 -5.40 -4.61 6.96
CA ALA A 48 -6.00 -5.88 7.33
C ALA A 48 -6.67 -6.51 6.09
N ARG A 49 -6.72 -7.85 6.03
CA ARG A 49 -7.47 -8.55 4.98
C ARG A 49 -8.93 -8.12 5.04
N HIS A 50 -9.51 -7.80 3.88
CA HIS A 50 -10.90 -7.39 3.72
C HIS A 50 -11.52 -8.05 2.49
N ALA A 51 -12.85 -8.17 2.42
CA ALA A 51 -13.55 -8.76 1.27
C ALA A 51 -13.23 -8.07 -0.07
N TYR A 52 -12.96 -6.76 -0.02
CA TYR A 52 -12.51 -5.97 -1.17
C TYR A 52 -11.20 -6.51 -1.77
N CYS A 53 -10.28 -7.01 -0.94
CA CYS A 53 -9.02 -7.60 -1.41
C CYS A 53 -9.26 -8.83 -2.29
N GLU A 54 -10.25 -9.66 -1.96
CA GLU A 54 -10.62 -10.83 -2.76
C GLU A 54 -11.24 -10.42 -4.11
N GLN A 55 -12.02 -9.34 -4.12
CA GLN A 55 -12.54 -8.75 -5.35
C GLN A 55 -11.41 -8.27 -6.25
N LEU A 56 -10.45 -7.51 -5.71
CA LEU A 56 -9.29 -7.02 -6.46
C LEU A 56 -8.47 -8.16 -7.07
N ILE A 57 -8.29 -9.27 -6.36
CA ILE A 57 -7.62 -10.46 -6.89
C ILE A 57 -8.42 -11.06 -8.06
N ARG A 58 -9.74 -11.22 -7.91
CA ARG A 58 -10.61 -11.77 -8.96
C ARG A 58 -10.64 -10.91 -10.22
N GLU A 59 -10.58 -9.60 -10.06
CA GLU A 59 -10.57 -8.63 -11.16
C GLU A 59 -9.17 -8.44 -11.77
N GLY A 60 -8.14 -9.11 -11.25
CA GLY A 60 -6.76 -9.00 -11.73
C GLY A 60 -6.07 -7.67 -11.36
N GLN A 61 -6.64 -6.91 -10.43
CA GLN A 61 -6.12 -5.63 -9.94
C GLN A 61 -5.13 -5.80 -8.79
N ALA A 62 -5.13 -6.96 -8.13
CA ALA A 62 -4.15 -7.35 -7.14
C ALA A 62 -3.48 -8.67 -7.53
N ALA A 63 -2.30 -8.92 -6.97
CA ALA A 63 -1.58 -10.19 -7.12
C ALA A 63 -1.09 -10.71 -5.77
N TYR A 64 -1.02 -12.04 -5.62
CA TYR A 64 -0.36 -12.68 -4.48
C TYR A 64 1.12 -12.94 -4.77
N LEU A 65 1.96 -12.57 -3.80
CA LEU A 65 3.35 -13.01 -3.72
C LEU A 65 3.48 -13.98 -2.55
N HIS A 66 4.16 -15.10 -2.78
CA HIS A 66 4.40 -16.12 -1.75
C HIS A 66 5.77 -15.92 -1.10
N PHE A 67 5.81 -16.04 0.23
CA PHE A 67 7.00 -15.83 1.03
C PHE A 67 7.18 -16.95 2.06
N GLY A 68 8.39 -17.08 2.62
CA GLY A 68 8.70 -18.04 3.68
C GLY A 68 8.41 -19.50 3.29
N GLN A 69 8.86 -19.94 2.11
CA GLN A 69 8.58 -21.28 1.57
C GLN A 69 7.08 -21.62 1.49
N GLY A 70 6.21 -20.62 1.37
CA GLY A 70 4.76 -20.82 1.27
C GLY A 70 4.01 -20.79 2.60
N GLN A 71 4.65 -20.38 3.71
CA GLN A 71 3.98 -20.21 5.01
C GLN A 71 3.06 -18.99 5.07
N PHE A 72 3.33 -17.97 4.25
CA PHE A 72 2.48 -16.80 4.12
C PHE A 72 2.48 -16.26 2.70
N LYS A 73 1.38 -15.63 2.32
CA LYS A 73 1.24 -14.91 1.05
C LYS A 73 0.84 -13.47 1.31
N GLN A 74 1.28 -12.56 0.46
CA GLN A 74 0.89 -11.16 0.53
C GLN A 74 0.17 -10.75 -0.74
N GLY A 75 -1.02 -10.18 -0.59
CA GLY A 75 -1.70 -9.53 -1.70
C GLY A 75 -1.22 -8.10 -1.85
N ILE A 76 -1.01 -7.67 -3.09
CA ILE A 76 -0.49 -6.33 -3.39
C ILE A 76 -1.29 -5.72 -4.54
N PHE A 77 -1.62 -4.43 -4.41
CA PHE A 77 -2.12 -3.60 -5.51
C PHE A 77 -1.57 -2.18 -5.41
N ASN A 78 -1.80 -1.38 -6.45
CA ASN A 78 -1.39 0.03 -6.48
C ASN A 78 -2.64 0.93 -6.53
N GLN A 79 -2.66 1.98 -5.71
CA GLN A 79 -3.73 2.98 -5.71
C GLN A 79 -3.14 4.35 -5.42
N GLY A 80 -3.47 5.36 -6.24
CA GLY A 80 -3.08 6.75 -5.97
C GLY A 80 -1.57 6.96 -5.76
N GLY A 81 -0.72 6.25 -6.51
CA GLY A 81 0.74 6.30 -6.33
C GLY A 81 1.28 5.43 -5.18
N CYS A 82 0.42 4.98 -4.27
CA CYS A 82 0.78 4.13 -3.14
C CYS A 82 0.78 2.64 -3.53
N GLN A 83 1.62 1.85 -2.87
CA GLN A 83 1.50 0.40 -2.87
C GLN A 83 0.69 -0.01 -1.63
N VAL A 84 -0.39 -0.75 -1.82
CA VAL A 84 -1.21 -1.26 -0.73
C VAL A 84 -1.02 -2.77 -0.65
N TYR A 85 -0.83 -3.30 0.55
CA TYR A 85 -0.62 -4.73 0.75
C TYR A 85 -1.29 -5.26 2.01
N TRP A 86 -1.59 -6.55 2.00
CA TRP A 86 -2.04 -7.31 3.17
C TRP A 86 -1.33 -8.65 3.22
N SER A 87 -1.19 -9.21 4.41
CA SER A 87 -0.55 -10.52 4.62
C SER A 87 -1.58 -11.55 5.04
N GLU A 88 -1.41 -12.78 4.57
CA GLU A 88 -2.25 -13.92 4.92
C GLU A 88 -1.35 -15.07 5.35
N SER A 89 -1.58 -15.55 6.58
CA SER A 89 -0.99 -16.79 7.05
C SER A 89 -1.66 -17.97 6.35
N LEU A 90 -0.85 -18.90 5.85
CA LEU A 90 -1.29 -20.18 5.29
C LEU A 90 -1.09 -21.24 6.38
N HIS A 91 -1.96 -21.27 7.39
CA HIS A 91 -2.01 -22.29 8.43
C HIS A 91 -3.27 -23.13 8.27
#